data_AF-A0A7S2XJ10-F1
#
_entry.id   AF-A0A7S2XJ10-F1
#
_cell.length_a   1.000
_cell.length_b   1.000
_cell.length_c   1.000
_cell.angle_alpha   90.00
_cell.angle_beta   90.00
_cell.angle_gamma   90.00
#
_symmetry.space_group_name_H-M   'P 1'
#
loop_
_entity.id
_entity.type
_entity.pdbx_description
1 polymer ?
#
loop_
_entity_poly.entity_id
_entity_poly.type
_entity_poly.pdbx_seq_one_letter_code
_entity_poly.pdbx_strand_id
1 'polypeptide(L)'
;QQCLSSLKLLFESVGTNGTTQEVTPDVAALLEEARLLLLCVCHLLTDDNAGETPMIPEAIVRASSVSESPSAYETCHAITSLVSSLMSLAEFQASKVTQFPADPRLSPLLAKTLLWFFHRWAPAYVLPSTVEYNASGSGENGVLSIWNSGESSQQAVALCISLCLHYHCSWPQEKQVQEEAASLLLALSKRGKPMRSVLVQTPSFCQLVSLHAITAGIRHNAAQLEVETAIAAFPGLQGSPTPPTN
;
A
#
# COMPACT_ATOMS: atom_id res chain seq x y z
N GLN A 1 -16.33 -2.01 11.29
CA GLN A 1 -16.78 -0.80 10.57
C GLN A 1 -16.49 0.49 11.35
N GLN A 2 -16.68 0.52 12.68
CA GLN A 2 -16.46 1.72 13.52
C GLN A 2 -15.02 2.26 13.50
N CYS A 3 -13.99 1.41 13.58
CA CYS A 3 -12.57 1.84 13.55
C CYS A 3 -12.22 2.60 12.25
N LEU A 4 -12.60 2.06 11.08
CA LEU A 4 -12.30 2.67 9.78
C LEU A 4 -12.98 4.04 9.62
N SER A 5 -14.24 4.19 10.06
CA SER A 5 -14.92 5.49 10.03
C SER A 5 -14.24 6.51 10.94
N SER A 6 -13.81 6.10 12.14
CA SER A 6 -13.09 6.97 13.07
C SER A 6 -11.73 7.41 12.51
N LEU A 7 -11.00 6.50 11.84
CA LEU A 7 -9.73 6.83 11.16
C LEU A 7 -9.94 7.83 10.02
N LYS A 8 -10.99 7.67 9.24
CA LYS A 8 -11.32 8.62 8.16
C LYS A 8 -11.57 10.02 8.74
N LEU A 9 -12.41 10.12 9.77
CA LEU A 9 -12.66 11.40 10.46
C LEU A 9 -11.38 12.01 11.04
N LEU A 10 -10.51 11.17 11.64
CA LEU A 10 -9.20 11.61 12.13
C LEU A 10 -8.37 12.23 11.01
N PHE A 11 -8.20 11.53 9.88
CA PHE A 11 -7.42 12.01 8.75
C PHE A 11 -8.09 13.20 8.03
N GLU A 12 -9.40 13.30 7.99
CA GLU A 12 -10.12 14.47 7.48
C GLU A 12 -9.77 15.73 8.28
N SER A 13 -9.66 15.61 9.61
CA SER A 13 -9.25 16.70 10.50
C SER A 13 -7.76 17.06 10.42
N VAL A 14 -6.96 16.33 9.63
CA VAL A 14 -5.56 16.69 9.36
C VAL A 14 -5.51 17.98 8.55
N GLY A 15 -4.75 18.95 9.05
CA GLY A 15 -4.61 20.30 8.49
C GLY A 15 -5.72 21.29 8.85
N THR A 16 -6.75 20.91 9.63
CA THR A 16 -7.92 21.78 9.86
C THR A 16 -7.80 22.76 11.03
N ASN A 17 -6.68 22.83 11.75
CA ASN A 17 -6.47 23.81 12.82
C ASN A 17 -5.00 24.25 12.88
N GLY A 18 -4.73 25.57 12.88
CA GLY A 18 -3.37 26.16 12.86
C GLY A 18 -2.56 26.01 14.16
N THR A 19 -2.87 25.01 14.99
CA THR A 19 -2.07 24.64 16.19
C THR A 19 -1.59 23.21 16.04
N THR A 20 -0.34 22.96 16.40
CA THR A 20 0.28 21.63 16.44
C THR A 20 -0.61 20.72 17.29
N GLN A 21 -1.41 19.85 16.65
CA GLN A 21 -2.31 18.97 17.37
C GLN A 21 -1.49 17.80 17.92
N GLU A 22 -1.30 17.77 19.24
CA GLU A 22 -0.71 16.63 19.93
C GLU A 22 -1.57 15.37 19.73
N VAL A 23 -0.92 14.21 19.68
CA VAL A 23 -1.61 12.92 19.62
C VAL A 23 -2.19 12.62 21.00
N THR A 24 -3.51 12.72 21.13
CA THR A 24 -4.19 12.37 22.39
C THR A 24 -4.15 10.85 22.62
N PRO A 25 -4.34 10.38 23.87
CA PRO A 25 -4.43 8.94 24.16
C PRO A 25 -5.49 8.22 23.33
N ASP A 26 -6.63 8.85 23.06
CA ASP A 26 -7.71 8.28 22.25
C ASP A 26 -7.30 8.12 20.77
N VAL A 27 -6.58 9.11 20.22
CA VAL A 27 -6.03 9.02 18.85
C VAL A 27 -4.97 7.93 18.78
N ALA A 28 -4.09 7.83 19.78
CA ALA A 28 -3.08 6.77 19.85
C ALA A 28 -3.74 5.37 19.91
N ALA A 29 -4.77 5.22 20.74
CA ALA A 29 -5.53 3.97 20.85
C ALA A 29 -6.22 3.59 19.53
N LEU A 30 -6.83 4.56 18.83
CA LEU A 30 -7.46 4.33 17.53
C LEU A 30 -6.45 3.90 16.46
N LEU A 31 -5.29 4.56 16.39
CA LEU A 31 -4.22 4.21 15.46
C LEU A 31 -3.66 2.81 15.74
N GLU A 32 -3.53 2.45 17.02
CA GLU A 32 -3.07 1.12 17.44
C GLU A 32 -4.12 0.03 17.17
N GLU A 33 -5.40 0.30 17.43
CA GLU A 33 -6.50 -0.61 17.07
C GLU A 33 -6.49 -0.89 15.56
N ALA A 34 -6.38 0.16 14.75
CA ALA A 34 -6.28 0.05 13.29
C ALA A 34 -5.10 -0.82 12.86
N ARG A 35 -3.93 -0.60 13.48
CA ARG A 35 -2.71 -1.35 13.21
C ARG A 35 -2.88 -2.83 13.56
N LEU A 36 -3.45 -3.15 14.72
CA LEU A 36 -3.69 -4.52 15.16
C LEU A 36 -4.68 -5.25 14.25
N LEU A 37 -5.78 -4.60 13.88
CA LEU A 37 -6.75 -5.16 12.94
C LEU A 37 -6.09 -5.45 11.59
N LEU A 38 -5.26 -4.54 11.10
CA LEU A 38 -4.52 -4.73 9.84
C LEU A 38 -3.54 -5.91 9.91
N LEU A 39 -2.84 -6.09 11.04
CA LEU A 39 -2.00 -7.26 11.26
C LEU A 39 -2.81 -8.56 11.21
N CYS A 40 -3.95 -8.61 11.90
CA CYS A 40 -4.85 -9.77 11.87
C CYS A 40 -5.33 -10.08 10.45
N VAL A 41 -5.74 -9.06 9.69
CA VAL A 41 -6.15 -9.22 8.29
C VAL A 41 -5.01 -9.73 7.42
N CYS A 42 -3.79 -9.20 7.60
CA CYS A 42 -2.63 -9.64 6.83
C CYS A 42 -2.32 -11.12 7.09
N HIS A 43 -2.28 -11.55 8.35
CA HIS A 43 -2.04 -12.94 8.72
C HIS A 43 -3.18 -13.88 8.31
N LEU A 44 -4.41 -13.38 8.24
CA LEU A 44 -5.54 -14.15 7.74
C LEU A 44 -5.46 -14.37 6.22
N LEU A 45 -5.07 -13.34 5.48
CA LEU A 45 -5.10 -13.36 4.02
C LEU A 45 -3.78 -13.84 3.39
N THR A 46 -2.67 -13.85 4.10
CA THR A 46 -1.36 -14.15 3.51
C THR A 46 -0.51 -15.04 4.41
N ASP A 47 0.20 -15.97 3.78
CA ASP A 47 1.21 -16.81 4.44
C ASP A 47 2.56 -16.10 4.52
N ASP A 48 3.39 -16.52 5.46
CA ASP A 48 4.80 -16.09 5.49
C ASP A 48 5.55 -16.86 4.39
N ASN A 49 6.29 -16.15 3.55
CA ASN A 49 6.80 -16.67 2.28
C ASN A 49 8.28 -16.30 2.06
N ALA A 50 9.04 -16.19 3.16
CA ALA A 50 10.45 -15.86 3.11
C ALA A 50 11.25 -16.84 2.23
N GLY A 51 11.65 -16.38 1.04
CA GLY A 51 12.45 -17.15 0.08
C GLY A 51 11.65 -17.99 -0.92
N GLU A 52 10.32 -17.98 -0.83
CA GLU A 52 9.42 -18.76 -1.70
C GLU A 52 8.53 -17.83 -2.56
N THR A 53 7.80 -18.43 -3.50
CA THR A 53 6.82 -17.70 -4.29
C THR A 53 5.60 -17.36 -3.43
N PRO A 54 5.18 -16.08 -3.34
CA PRO A 54 3.97 -15.70 -2.61
C PRO A 54 2.71 -16.35 -3.19
N MET A 55 1.97 -17.07 -2.34
CA MET A 55 0.72 -17.74 -2.67
C MET A 55 -0.42 -17.28 -1.76
N ILE A 56 -1.65 -17.40 -2.25
CA ILE A 56 -2.89 -17.24 -1.50
C ILE A 56 -3.03 -18.49 -0.61
N PRO A 57 -3.30 -18.34 0.69
CA PRO A 57 -3.46 -19.48 1.58
C PRO A 57 -4.52 -20.46 1.08
N GLU A 58 -4.24 -21.76 1.15
CA GLU A 58 -5.12 -22.81 0.62
C GLU A 58 -6.53 -22.74 1.22
N ALA A 59 -6.64 -22.40 2.52
CA ALA A 59 -7.91 -22.23 3.20
C ALA A 59 -8.79 -21.14 2.56
N ILE A 60 -8.18 -20.05 2.09
CA ILE A 60 -8.88 -18.96 1.40
C ILE A 60 -9.31 -19.42 0.00
N VAL A 61 -8.43 -20.08 -0.74
CA VAL A 61 -8.75 -20.63 -2.07
C VAL A 61 -9.96 -21.57 -1.96
N ARG A 62 -9.91 -22.53 -1.04
CA ARG A 62 -10.98 -23.50 -0.77
C ARG A 62 -12.31 -22.82 -0.42
N ALA A 63 -12.28 -21.91 0.54
CA ALA A 63 -13.47 -21.18 1.01
C ALA A 63 -14.07 -20.23 -0.04
N SER A 64 -13.28 -19.83 -1.04
CA SER A 64 -13.69 -18.97 -2.15
C SER A 64 -14.07 -19.73 -3.42
N SER A 65 -13.91 -21.06 -3.43
CA SER A 65 -14.19 -21.87 -4.61
C SER A 65 -15.69 -22.20 -4.69
N VAL A 66 -16.32 -21.78 -5.80
CA VAL A 66 -17.77 -21.94 -6.03
C VAL A 66 -18.19 -23.42 -6.10
N SER A 67 -17.26 -24.30 -6.48
CA SER A 67 -17.49 -25.74 -6.54
C SER A 67 -17.56 -26.41 -5.16
N GLU A 68 -16.95 -25.82 -4.12
CA GLU A 68 -16.80 -26.47 -2.82
C GLU A 68 -17.59 -25.78 -1.70
N SER A 69 -18.01 -24.53 -1.89
CA SER A 69 -18.81 -23.81 -0.89
C SER A 69 -19.96 -22.98 -1.49
N PRO A 70 -21.21 -23.16 -1.01
CA PRO A 70 -22.32 -22.28 -1.38
C PRO A 70 -22.14 -20.84 -0.88
N SER A 71 -21.26 -20.59 0.10
CA SER A 71 -20.93 -19.25 0.60
C SER A 71 -19.72 -18.62 -0.11
N ALA A 72 -19.17 -19.26 -1.15
CA ALA A 72 -17.97 -18.78 -1.85
C ALA A 72 -18.09 -17.34 -2.36
N TYR A 73 -19.27 -16.97 -2.88
CA TYR A 73 -19.53 -15.60 -3.34
C TYR A 73 -19.43 -14.58 -2.20
N GLU A 74 -19.98 -14.91 -1.04
CA GLU A 74 -19.93 -14.05 0.16
C GLU A 74 -18.49 -13.90 0.66
N THR A 75 -17.71 -14.99 0.66
CA THR A 75 -16.28 -14.97 0.99
C THR A 75 -15.50 -14.05 0.04
N CYS A 76 -15.66 -14.22 -1.27
CA CYS A 76 -15.03 -13.38 -2.29
C CYS A 76 -15.41 -11.91 -2.12
N HIS A 77 -16.70 -11.63 -1.93
CA HIS A 77 -17.20 -10.29 -1.72
C HIS A 77 -16.64 -9.66 -0.43
N ALA A 78 -16.57 -10.41 0.67
CA ALA A 78 -16.00 -9.94 1.93
C ALA A 78 -14.50 -9.62 1.80
N ILE A 79 -13.73 -10.49 1.16
CA ILE A 79 -12.29 -10.26 0.89
C ILE A 79 -12.12 -9.02 0.01
N THR A 80 -12.89 -8.92 -1.08
CA THR A 80 -12.83 -7.77 -1.99
C THR A 80 -13.15 -6.48 -1.25
N SER A 81 -14.26 -6.44 -0.51
CA SER A 81 -14.70 -5.26 0.24
C SER A 81 -13.69 -4.83 1.29
N LEU A 82 -13.08 -5.79 1.99
CA LEU A 82 -12.03 -5.55 2.97
C LEU A 82 -10.79 -4.95 2.32
N VAL A 83 -10.27 -5.57 1.25
CA VAL A 83 -9.09 -5.10 0.53
C VAL A 83 -9.35 -3.71 -0.07
N SER A 84 -10.49 -3.48 -0.71
CA SER A 84 -10.87 -2.16 -1.24
C SER A 84 -10.94 -1.10 -0.15
N SER A 85 -11.41 -1.45 1.04
CA SER A 85 -11.42 -0.52 2.19
C SER A 85 -10.01 -0.17 2.67
N LEU A 86 -9.10 -1.14 2.69
CA LEU A 86 -7.69 -0.92 3.04
C LEU A 86 -6.96 -0.10 1.96
N MET A 87 -7.25 -0.35 0.69
CA MET A 87 -6.75 0.46 -0.43
C MET A 87 -7.17 1.92 -0.30
N SER A 88 -8.46 2.17 -0.07
CA SER A 88 -8.99 3.52 0.15
C SER A 88 -8.38 4.19 1.38
N LEU A 89 -8.18 3.45 2.48
CA LEU A 89 -7.53 3.98 3.68
C LEU A 89 -6.07 4.38 3.41
N ALA A 90 -5.31 3.52 2.73
CA ALA A 90 -3.91 3.77 2.42
C ALA A 90 -3.73 4.96 1.48
N GLU A 91 -4.56 5.04 0.44
CA GLU A 91 -4.56 6.17 -0.49
C GLU A 91 -4.89 7.48 0.24
N PHE A 92 -5.91 7.45 1.10
CA PHE A 92 -6.31 8.62 1.86
C PHE A 92 -5.22 9.08 2.84
N GLN A 93 -4.60 8.14 3.56
CA GLN A 93 -3.46 8.45 4.44
C GLN A 93 -2.31 9.05 3.64
N ALA A 94 -1.89 8.41 2.55
CA ALA A 94 -0.78 8.90 1.72
C ALA A 94 -1.06 10.30 1.15
N SER A 95 -2.30 10.57 0.71
CA SER A 95 -2.71 11.91 0.25
C SER A 95 -2.57 12.96 1.35
N LYS A 96 -2.96 12.64 2.58
CA LYS A 96 -2.80 13.55 3.73
C LYS A 96 -1.33 13.73 4.12
N VAL A 97 -0.51 12.68 4.03
CA VAL A 97 0.95 12.75 4.26
C VAL A 97 1.62 13.66 3.24
N THR A 98 1.23 13.61 1.97
CA THR A 98 1.75 14.53 0.95
C THR A 98 1.44 16.00 1.25
N GLN A 99 0.27 16.28 1.85
CA GLN A 99 -0.16 17.65 2.16
C GLN A 99 0.38 18.16 3.51
N PHE A 100 0.45 17.29 4.51
CA PHE A 100 0.76 17.63 5.89
C PHE A 100 1.77 16.64 6.51
N PRO A 101 2.99 16.49 5.94
CA PRO A 101 3.93 15.43 6.33
C PRO A 101 4.40 15.50 7.79
N ALA A 102 4.30 16.68 8.42
CA ALA A 102 4.71 16.89 9.81
C ALA A 102 3.56 16.69 10.83
N ASP A 103 2.33 16.36 10.39
CA ASP A 103 1.21 16.17 11.31
C ASP A 103 1.38 14.85 12.09
N PRO A 104 1.52 14.89 13.42
CA PRO A 104 1.85 13.70 14.21
C PRO A 104 0.69 12.68 14.28
N ARG A 105 -0.52 13.04 13.86
CA ARG A 105 -1.66 12.11 13.77
C ARG A 105 -1.55 11.19 12.56
N LEU A 106 -0.72 11.54 11.57
CA LEU A 106 -0.38 10.67 10.44
C LEU A 106 0.71 9.69 10.88
N SER A 107 0.30 8.54 11.41
CA SER A 107 1.24 7.56 11.98
C SER A 107 2.14 6.88 10.93
N PRO A 108 3.47 7.06 11.00
CA PRO A 108 4.42 6.31 10.16
C PRO A 108 4.34 4.81 10.42
N LEU A 109 4.07 4.39 11.66
CA LEU A 109 3.92 2.98 12.02
C LEU A 109 2.70 2.35 11.33
N LEU A 110 1.58 3.07 11.24
CA LEU A 110 0.40 2.61 10.50
C LEU A 110 0.69 2.53 9.00
N ALA A 111 1.35 3.54 8.44
CA ALA A 111 1.73 3.54 7.02
C ALA A 111 2.69 2.39 6.68
N LYS A 112 3.69 2.14 7.52
CA LYS A 112 4.57 0.96 7.43
C LYS A 112 3.78 -0.33 7.48
N THR A 113 2.77 -0.43 8.34
CA THR A 113 1.93 -1.65 8.44
C THR A 113 1.05 -1.84 7.21
N LEU A 114 0.55 -0.75 6.60
CA LEU A 114 -0.17 -0.79 5.32
C LEU A 114 0.74 -1.24 4.18
N LEU A 115 1.94 -0.67 4.07
CA LEU A 115 2.95 -1.10 3.10
C LEU A 115 3.30 -2.58 3.28
N TRP A 116 3.48 -3.02 4.53
CA TRP A 116 3.75 -4.41 4.86
C TRP A 116 2.60 -5.35 4.45
N PHE A 117 1.35 -4.92 4.66
CA PHE A 117 0.19 -5.65 4.16
C PHE A 117 0.24 -5.79 2.62
N PHE A 118 0.44 -4.69 1.89
CA PHE A 118 0.50 -4.74 0.43
C PHE A 118 1.72 -5.50 -0.11
N HIS A 119 2.84 -5.47 0.61
CA HIS A 119 4.04 -6.25 0.30
C HIS A 119 3.75 -7.75 0.32
N ARG A 120 2.89 -8.22 1.23
CA ARG A 120 2.51 -9.64 1.28
C ARG A 120 1.31 -9.97 0.38
N TRP A 121 0.31 -9.08 0.36
CA TRP A 121 -0.94 -9.30 -0.37
C TRP A 121 -0.76 -9.16 -1.89
N ALA A 122 -0.18 -8.07 -2.37
CA ALA A 122 -0.17 -7.77 -3.80
C ALA A 122 0.58 -8.83 -4.63
N PRO A 123 1.75 -9.34 -4.20
CA PRO A 123 2.40 -10.44 -4.90
C PRO A 123 1.52 -11.69 -4.98
N ALA A 124 0.84 -12.10 -3.90
CA ALA A 124 0.04 -13.32 -3.90
C ALA A 124 -1.27 -13.19 -4.69
N TYR A 125 -1.95 -12.04 -4.60
CA TYR A 125 -3.33 -11.87 -5.10
C TYR A 125 -3.43 -11.17 -6.46
N VAL A 126 -2.44 -10.37 -6.86
CA VAL A 126 -2.50 -9.60 -8.10
C VAL A 126 -1.74 -10.33 -9.20
N LEU A 127 -2.44 -10.62 -10.31
CA LEU A 127 -1.96 -11.46 -11.41
C LEU A 127 -1.39 -12.81 -10.91
N PRO A 128 -2.18 -13.58 -10.13
CA PRO A 128 -1.71 -14.85 -9.58
C PRO A 128 -1.37 -15.83 -10.71
N SER A 129 -0.29 -16.60 -10.53
CA SER A 129 0.14 -17.60 -11.51
C SER A 129 -0.86 -18.77 -11.53
N THR A 130 -1.66 -18.88 -12.59
CA THR A 130 -2.62 -19.98 -12.74
C THR A 130 -1.94 -21.35 -12.77
N VAL A 131 -0.70 -21.45 -13.25
CA VAL A 131 0.08 -22.70 -13.28
C VAL A 131 0.30 -23.26 -11.87
N GLU A 132 0.53 -22.38 -10.89
CA GLU A 132 0.80 -22.77 -9.50
C GLU A 132 -0.47 -23.27 -8.80
N TYR A 133 -1.66 -22.81 -9.21
CA TYR A 133 -2.96 -23.25 -8.69
C TYR A 133 -3.67 -24.31 -9.57
N ASN A 134 -3.21 -24.54 -10.79
CA ASN A 134 -3.84 -25.50 -11.71
C ASN A 134 -3.56 -26.97 -11.34
N ALA A 135 -2.58 -27.23 -10.46
CA ALA A 135 -2.39 -28.56 -9.88
C ALA A 135 -3.62 -29.04 -9.07
N SER A 136 -4.48 -28.11 -8.59
CA SER A 136 -5.69 -28.39 -7.82
C SER A 136 -7.00 -28.24 -8.61
N GLY A 137 -6.98 -28.03 -9.94
CA GLY A 137 -8.19 -28.02 -10.79
C GLY A 137 -9.15 -26.84 -10.60
N SER A 138 -8.76 -25.81 -9.86
CA SER A 138 -9.61 -24.67 -9.44
C SER A 138 -9.34 -23.35 -10.18
N GLY A 139 -8.58 -23.40 -11.27
CA GLY A 139 -7.75 -22.30 -11.81
C GLY A 139 -8.39 -20.99 -12.29
N GLU A 140 -9.71 -20.87 -12.33
CA GLU A 140 -10.37 -19.70 -12.94
C GLU A 140 -11.53 -19.11 -12.12
N ASN A 141 -11.80 -19.65 -10.91
CA ASN A 141 -12.94 -19.26 -10.10
C ASN A 141 -12.53 -18.74 -8.72
N GLY A 142 -13.40 -17.94 -8.10
CA GLY A 142 -13.24 -17.49 -6.72
C GLY A 142 -12.29 -16.30 -6.57
N VAL A 143 -11.48 -16.31 -5.51
CA VAL A 143 -10.61 -15.18 -5.17
C VAL A 143 -9.51 -14.93 -6.21
N LEU A 144 -9.10 -15.99 -6.92
CA LEU A 144 -8.04 -15.96 -7.93
C LEU A 144 -8.38 -15.08 -9.12
N SER A 145 -9.67 -14.93 -9.48
CA SER A 145 -10.08 -14.16 -10.65
C SER A 145 -10.18 -12.65 -10.40
N ILE A 146 -10.22 -12.21 -9.13
CA ILE A 146 -10.58 -10.84 -8.75
C ILE A 146 -9.56 -9.81 -9.24
N TRP A 147 -8.27 -10.10 -9.08
CA TRP A 147 -7.16 -9.22 -9.52
C TRP A 147 -6.28 -9.87 -10.59
N ASN A 148 -6.85 -10.76 -11.41
CA ASN A 148 -6.08 -11.50 -12.43
C ASN A 148 -6.06 -10.85 -13.81
N SER A 149 -6.91 -9.84 -14.07
CA SER A 149 -6.95 -9.22 -15.40
C SER A 149 -7.51 -7.79 -15.39
N GLY A 150 -7.22 -7.07 -16.47
CA GLY A 150 -7.86 -5.78 -16.78
C GLY A 150 -7.51 -4.66 -15.81
N GLU A 151 -8.55 -3.93 -15.42
CA GLU A 151 -8.46 -2.69 -14.64
C GLU A 151 -8.12 -2.95 -13.17
N SER A 152 -8.63 -4.03 -12.57
CA SER A 152 -8.46 -4.28 -11.13
C SER A 152 -7.00 -4.56 -10.74
N SER A 153 -6.27 -5.31 -11.57
CA SER A 153 -4.84 -5.55 -11.35
C SER A 153 -4.01 -4.30 -11.59
N GLN A 154 -4.35 -3.52 -12.63
CA GLN A 154 -3.70 -2.23 -12.91
C GLN A 154 -3.91 -1.23 -11.77
N GLN A 155 -5.13 -1.12 -11.25
CA GLN A 155 -5.45 -0.23 -10.13
C GLN A 155 -4.70 -0.65 -8.86
N ALA A 156 -4.65 -1.95 -8.55
CA ALA A 156 -3.93 -2.46 -7.38
C ALA A 156 -2.42 -2.18 -7.47
N VAL A 157 -1.81 -2.41 -8.63
CA VAL A 157 -0.40 -2.09 -8.86
C VAL A 157 -0.17 -0.59 -8.81
N ALA A 158 -0.98 0.20 -9.51
CA ALA A 158 -0.86 1.65 -9.53
C ALA A 158 -0.89 2.25 -8.13
N LEU A 159 -1.86 1.82 -7.31
CA LEU A 159 -1.92 2.20 -5.90
C LEU A 159 -0.62 1.87 -5.16
N CYS A 160 -0.13 0.62 -5.24
CA CYS A 160 1.10 0.21 -4.55
C CYS A 160 2.29 1.10 -4.92
N ILE A 161 2.45 1.40 -6.21
CA ILE A 161 3.54 2.26 -6.71
C ILE A 161 3.34 3.71 -6.27
N SER A 162 2.12 4.24 -6.32
CA SER A 162 1.82 5.60 -5.85
C SER A 162 2.04 5.77 -4.35
N LEU A 163 1.70 4.75 -3.53
CA LEU A 163 2.02 4.75 -2.10
C LEU A 163 3.53 4.86 -1.87
N CYS A 164 4.31 4.04 -2.58
CA CYS A 164 5.77 4.09 -2.47
C CYS A 164 6.30 5.48 -2.84
N LEU A 165 5.81 6.06 -3.94
CA LEU A 165 6.21 7.40 -4.36
C LEU A 165 5.87 8.47 -3.32
N HIS A 166 4.63 8.50 -2.83
CA HIS A 166 4.20 9.47 -1.83
C HIS A 166 5.05 9.38 -0.57
N TYR A 167 5.28 8.17 -0.04
CA TYR A 167 6.09 8.02 1.17
C TYR A 167 7.58 8.31 0.93
N HIS A 168 8.17 7.92 -0.21
CA HIS A 168 9.54 8.26 -0.55
C HIS A 168 9.78 9.77 -0.59
N CYS A 169 8.81 10.53 -1.12
CA CYS A 169 8.95 11.97 -1.23
C CYS A 169 8.59 12.73 0.04
N SER A 170 7.59 12.27 0.81
CA SER A 170 7.05 13.03 1.95
C SER A 170 7.65 12.65 3.30
N TRP A 171 8.20 11.44 3.43
CA TRP A 171 8.79 10.93 4.68
C TRP A 171 10.18 10.30 4.49
N PRO A 172 11.15 10.98 3.85
CA PRO A 172 12.49 10.43 3.65
C PRO A 172 13.22 10.07 4.95
N GLN A 173 12.89 10.74 6.05
CA GLN A 173 13.42 10.49 7.39
C GLN A 173 12.85 9.23 8.08
N GLU A 174 11.67 8.74 7.65
CA GLU A 174 10.98 7.61 8.28
C GLU A 174 11.54 6.27 7.76
N LYS A 175 12.73 5.90 8.24
CA LYS A 175 13.50 4.73 7.76
C LYS A 175 12.66 3.46 7.57
N GLN A 176 11.82 3.11 8.55
CA GLN A 176 11.01 1.88 8.48
C GLN A 176 9.96 1.94 7.35
N VAL A 177 9.40 3.12 7.07
CA VAL A 177 8.48 3.32 5.95
C VAL A 177 9.23 3.20 4.63
N GLN A 178 10.41 3.81 4.53
CA GLN A 178 11.27 3.76 3.33
C GLN A 178 11.69 2.32 2.99
N GLU A 179 12.12 1.55 3.99
CA GLU A 179 12.52 0.15 3.85
C GLU A 179 11.37 -0.75 3.39
N GLU A 180 10.17 -0.56 3.96
CA GLU A 180 8.99 -1.34 3.58
C GLU A 180 8.47 -0.95 2.18
N ALA A 181 8.51 0.34 1.81
CA ALA A 181 8.17 0.80 0.46
C ALA A 181 9.12 0.19 -0.59
N ALA A 182 10.43 0.17 -0.32
CA ALA A 182 11.41 -0.48 -1.18
C ALA A 182 11.19 -2.00 -1.28
N SER A 183 10.80 -2.64 -0.16
CA SER A 183 10.50 -4.08 -0.11
C SER A 183 9.27 -4.43 -0.95
N LEU A 184 8.21 -3.62 -0.88
CA LEU A 184 7.02 -3.74 -1.73
C LEU A 184 7.37 -3.64 -3.23
N LEU A 185 8.14 -2.61 -3.63
CA LEU A 185 8.60 -2.45 -5.02
C LEU A 185 9.41 -3.68 -5.49
N LEU A 186 10.32 -4.15 -4.65
CA LEU A 186 11.13 -5.32 -4.95
C LEU A 186 10.27 -6.58 -5.11
N ALA A 187 9.31 -6.80 -4.22
CA ALA A 187 8.44 -7.97 -4.26
C ALA A 187 7.59 -8.00 -5.55
N LEU A 188 7.01 -6.87 -5.95
CA LEU A 188 6.27 -6.77 -7.21
C LEU A 188 7.18 -7.01 -8.43
N SER A 189 8.40 -6.47 -8.44
CA SER A 189 9.33 -6.62 -9.56
C SER A 189 9.75 -8.08 -9.82
N LYS A 190 9.70 -8.94 -8.78
CA LYS A 190 10.08 -10.36 -8.85
C LYS A 190 8.97 -11.27 -9.45
N ARG A 191 7.70 -10.84 -9.51
CA ARG A 191 6.52 -11.69 -9.85
C ARG A 191 6.32 -12.06 -11.33
N GLY A 192 7.35 -11.93 -12.17
CA GLY A 192 7.29 -12.36 -13.57
C GLY A 192 6.83 -11.28 -14.56
N LYS A 193 6.72 -11.66 -15.83
CA LYS A 193 6.53 -10.71 -16.96
C LYS A 193 5.22 -9.91 -16.88
N PRO A 194 4.05 -10.50 -16.54
CA PRO A 194 2.79 -9.74 -16.47
C PRO A 194 2.84 -8.61 -15.44
N MET A 195 3.28 -8.91 -14.21
CA MET A 195 3.43 -7.92 -13.14
C MET A 195 4.39 -6.80 -13.54
N ARG A 196 5.58 -7.15 -14.04
CA ARG A 196 6.56 -6.15 -14.50
C ARG A 196 6.01 -5.26 -15.61
N SER A 197 5.23 -5.82 -16.54
CA SER A 197 4.60 -5.05 -17.63
C SER A 197 3.63 -4.00 -17.10
N VAL A 198 2.77 -4.36 -16.13
CA VAL A 198 1.83 -3.42 -15.52
C VAL A 198 2.57 -2.36 -14.69
N LEU A 199 3.59 -2.79 -13.94
CA LEU A 199 4.39 -1.90 -13.09
C LEU A 199 5.06 -0.79 -13.91
N VAL A 200 5.71 -1.10 -15.03
CA VAL A 200 6.38 -0.08 -15.88
C VAL A 200 5.42 0.83 -16.63
N GLN A 201 4.16 0.43 -16.79
CA GLN A 201 3.12 1.24 -17.43
C GLN A 201 2.50 2.27 -16.46
N THR A 202 2.75 2.15 -15.17
CA THR A 202 2.21 3.07 -14.16
C THR A 202 2.96 4.41 -14.19
N PRO A 203 2.29 5.57 -14.26
CA PRO A 203 2.94 6.88 -14.26
C PRO A 203 3.85 7.12 -13.04
N SER A 204 3.42 6.68 -11.86
CA SER A 204 4.20 6.77 -10.62
C SER A 204 5.50 5.97 -10.66
N PHE A 205 5.60 4.93 -11.49
CA PHE A 205 6.86 4.19 -11.65
C PHE A 205 7.91 5.04 -12.37
N CYS A 206 7.54 5.73 -13.44
CA CYS A 206 8.42 6.67 -14.13
C CYS A 206 8.90 7.77 -13.17
N GLN A 207 7.99 8.28 -12.34
CA GLN A 207 8.32 9.27 -11.31
C GLN A 207 9.31 8.72 -10.27
N LEU A 208 9.13 7.49 -9.79
CA LEU A 208 10.10 6.84 -8.90
C LEU A 208 11.48 6.68 -9.54
N VAL A 209 11.55 6.31 -10.81
CA VAL A 209 12.83 6.21 -11.53
C VAL A 209 13.49 7.58 -11.64
N SER A 210 12.73 8.64 -11.95
CA SER A 210 13.25 10.00 -11.98
C SER A 210 13.73 10.47 -10.60
N LEU A 211 12.96 10.21 -9.54
CA LEU A 211 13.36 10.48 -8.16
C LEU A 211 14.68 9.77 -7.85
N HIS A 212 14.77 8.47 -8.14
CA HIS A 212 15.98 7.69 -7.93
C HIS A 212 17.17 8.25 -8.70
N ALA A 213 17.01 8.64 -9.96
CA ALA A 213 18.08 9.22 -10.78
C ALA A 213 18.63 10.53 -10.18
N ILE A 214 17.76 11.35 -9.57
CA ILE A 214 18.15 12.58 -8.88
C ILE A 214 18.88 12.24 -7.57
N THR A 215 18.40 11.27 -6.81
CA THR A 215 18.95 10.95 -5.48
C THR A 215 20.17 10.01 -5.52
N ALA A 216 20.35 9.22 -6.58
CA ALA A 216 21.44 8.23 -6.68
C ALA A 216 22.84 8.85 -6.71
N GLY A 217 22.95 10.12 -7.11
CA GLY A 217 24.19 10.88 -7.10
C GLY A 217 24.54 11.47 -5.72
N ILE A 218 23.64 11.37 -4.74
CA ILE A 218 23.87 11.92 -3.40
C ILE A 218 24.84 11.00 -2.67
N ARG A 219 25.92 11.60 -2.14
CA ARG A 219 26.96 10.86 -1.43
C ARG A 219 26.40 10.27 -0.13
N HIS A 220 26.90 9.11 0.28
CA HIS A 220 26.49 8.43 1.52
C HIS A 220 26.74 9.24 2.81
N ASN A 221 27.56 10.29 2.73
CA ASN A 221 27.86 11.22 3.83
C ASN A 221 27.15 12.59 3.68
N ALA A 222 26.22 12.71 2.72
CA ALA A 222 25.44 13.92 2.54
C ALA A 222 24.66 14.24 3.82
N ALA A 223 24.54 15.53 4.12
CA ALA A 223 23.73 15.97 5.25
C ALA A 223 22.25 15.66 4.96
N GLN A 224 21.46 15.41 6.01
CA GLN A 224 20.02 15.14 5.88
C GLN A 224 19.30 16.26 5.10
N LEU A 225 19.69 17.52 5.32
CA LEU A 225 19.17 18.68 4.60
C LEU A 225 19.45 18.63 3.08
N GLU A 226 20.58 18.07 2.65
CA GLU A 226 20.94 17.93 1.23
C GLU A 226 20.01 16.91 0.55
N VAL A 227 19.72 15.80 1.23
CA VAL A 227 18.76 14.77 0.76
C VAL A 227 17.36 15.35 0.67
N GLU A 228 16.89 16.02 1.73
CA GLU A 228 15.57 16.66 1.76
C GLU A 228 15.43 17.72 0.65
N THR A 229 16.47 18.51 0.38
CA THR A 229 16.47 19.51 -0.70
C THR A 229 16.37 18.87 -2.08
N ALA A 230 17.12 17.79 -2.33
CA ALA A 230 17.07 17.08 -3.61
C ALA A 230 15.69 16.44 -3.87
N ILE A 231 15.08 15.88 -2.83
CA ILE A 231 13.72 15.33 -2.89
C ILE A 231 12.67 16.44 -3.07
N ALA A 232 12.82 17.58 -2.38
CA ALA A 232 11.92 18.72 -2.53
C ALA A 232 11.98 19.36 -3.93
N ALA A 233 13.12 19.26 -4.62
CA ALA A 233 13.28 19.72 -5.99
C ALA A 233 12.59 18.79 -7.02
N PHE A 234 12.09 17.61 -6.61
CA PHE A 234 11.42 16.67 -7.49
C PHE A 234 10.00 17.14 -7.83
N PRO A 235 9.67 17.38 -9.12
CA PRO A 235 8.36 17.93 -9.50
C PRO A 235 7.20 16.93 -9.45
N GLY A 236 7.46 15.63 -9.23
CA GLY A 236 6.45 14.59 -9.43
C GLY A 236 5.26 14.57 -8.45
N LEU A 237 5.31 15.32 -7.34
CA LEU A 237 4.19 15.49 -6.41
C LEU A 237 3.33 16.75 -6.68
N GLN A 238 3.72 17.62 -7.63
CA GLN A 238 3.01 18.88 -7.89
C GLN A 238 1.73 18.63 -8.72
N GLY A 239 0.68 18.17 -8.05
CA GLY A 239 -0.65 17.92 -8.61
C GLY A 239 -1.83 18.33 -7.69
N SER A 240 -1.59 19.13 -6.65
CA SER A 240 -2.67 19.73 -5.83
C SER A 240 -2.38 21.21 -5.55
N PRO A 241 -3.41 22.07 -5.45
CA PRO A 241 -3.29 23.50 -5.66
C PRO A 241 -2.47 24.16 -4.54
N THR A 242 -1.55 25.03 -4.94
CA THR A 242 -0.87 25.96 -4.06
C THR A 242 -1.89 26.75 -3.23
N PRO A 243 -1.74 26.84 -1.90
CA PRO A 243 -2.58 27.73 -1.11
C PRO A 243 -2.34 29.18 -1.56
N PRO A 244 -3.37 30.03 -1.59
CA PRO A 244 -3.21 31.43 -1.94
C PRO A 244 -2.28 32.08 -0.92
N THR A 245 -1.19 32.66 -1.43
CA THR A 245 -0.35 33.61 -0.68
C THR A 245 -1.19 34.84 -0.36
N ASN A 246 -1.41 35.08 0.94
CA ASN A 246 -1.71 36.42 1.46
C ASN A 246 -0.40 37.14 1.77
#